data_AF-A0AA88F3Q0-F1
#
_entry.id   AF-A0AA88F3Q0-F1
#
_cell.length_a   1.000
_cell.length_b   1.000
_cell.length_c   1.000
_cell.angle_alpha   90.00
_cell.angle_beta   90.00
_cell.angle_gamma   90.00
#
_symmetry.space_group_name_H-M   'P 1'
#
loop_
_entity.id
_entity.type
_entity.pdbx_description
1 polymer ?
#
loop_
_entity_poly.entity_id
_entity_poly.type
_entity_poly.pdbx_seq_one_letter_code
_entity_poly.pdbx_strand_id
1 'polypeptide(L)'
;MKRPPVNHPDAMRLVVELSSLYVACDDCGHSRILGLDNLFKASDLGVHNYMQLCRKIRCSECPKTVPSLRNLTIRPTWIDGGSHTVA
;
A
#
# COMPACT_ATOMS: atom_id res chain seq x y z
N MET A 1 7.82 -19.54 -24.64
CA MET A 1 8.81 -19.00 -23.69
C MET A 1 8.05 -18.27 -22.58
N LYS A 2 7.93 -18.86 -21.39
CA LYS A 2 7.38 -18.15 -20.22
C LYS A 2 8.47 -17.18 -19.74
N ARG A 3 8.29 -15.89 -20.01
CA ARG A 3 9.19 -14.85 -19.50
C ARG A 3 9.20 -14.95 -17.97
N PRO A 4 10.37 -14.95 -17.30
CA PRO A 4 10.40 -14.83 -15.85
C PRO A 4 9.62 -13.55 -15.47
N PRO A 5 8.81 -13.58 -14.39
CA PRO A 5 8.13 -12.38 -13.93
C PRO A 5 9.21 -11.33 -13.69
N VAL A 6 9.11 -10.21 -14.41
CA VAL A 6 10.04 -9.11 -14.24
C VAL A 6 9.91 -8.68 -12.79
N ASN A 7 10.98 -8.88 -12.01
CA ASN A 7 11.05 -8.50 -10.62
C ASN A 7 11.07 -6.97 -10.57
N HIS A 8 9.88 -6.37 -10.65
CA HIS A 8 9.73 -4.94 -10.51
C HIS A 8 10.04 -4.62 -9.04
N PRO A 9 10.84 -3.58 -8.73
CA PRO A 9 10.88 -3.09 -7.36
C PRO A 9 9.44 -2.79 -6.92
N ASP A 10 9.06 -3.21 -5.71
CA ASP A 10 7.68 -3.11 -5.18
C ASP A 10 7.02 -1.75 -5.44
N ALA A 11 7.82 -0.67 -5.47
CA ALA A 11 7.41 0.68 -5.82
C ALA A 11 6.65 0.81 -7.15
N MET A 12 6.94 -0.04 -8.14
CA MET A 12 6.35 -0.01 -9.48
C MET A 12 5.20 -1.01 -9.67
N ARG A 13 4.95 -1.91 -8.71
CA ARG A 13 3.84 -2.86 -8.79
C ARG A 13 2.50 -2.12 -8.69
N LEU A 14 1.50 -2.63 -9.41
CA LEU A 14 0.20 -1.99 -9.51
C LEU A 14 -0.59 -2.18 -8.21
N VAL A 15 -1.44 -1.20 -7.89
CA VAL A 15 -2.31 -1.27 -6.70
C VAL A 15 -3.30 -2.45 -6.80
N VAL A 16 -3.70 -2.83 -8.00
CA VAL A 16 -4.58 -3.99 -8.25
C VAL A 16 -3.90 -5.34 -7.99
N GLU A 17 -2.57 -5.37 -7.86
CA GLU A 17 -1.82 -6.57 -7.49
C GLU A 17 -1.71 -6.74 -5.97
N LEU A 18 -2.21 -5.79 -5.17
CA LEU A 18 -2.26 -5.92 -3.71
C LEU A 18 -3.51 -6.70 -3.29
N SER A 19 -3.34 -7.68 -2.40
CA SER A 19 -4.48 -8.32 -1.73
C SER A 19 -4.97 -7.41 -0.60
N SER A 20 -4.03 -6.81 0.11
CA SER A 20 -4.29 -5.86 1.18
C SER A 20 -3.07 -4.98 1.45
N LEU A 21 -3.31 -3.88 2.15
CA LEU A 21 -2.27 -2.98 2.61
C LEU A 21 -2.48 -2.67 4.09
N TYR A 22 -1.52 -3.05 4.91
CA TYR A 22 -1.47 -2.66 6.31
C TYR A 22 -0.86 -1.26 6.44
N VAL A 23 -1.54 -0.40 7.21
CA VAL A 23 -1.08 0.96 7.51
C VAL A 23 -1.20 1.17 9.01
N ALA A 24 -0.08 1.48 9.67
CA ALA A 24 -0.04 1.92 11.06
C ALA A 24 0.54 3.33 11.15
N CYS A 25 -0.01 4.14 12.04
CA CYS A 25 0.49 5.46 12.37
C CYS A 25 1.29 5.38 13.66
N ASP A 26 2.60 5.62 13.56
CA ASP A 26 3.52 5.55 14.71
C ASP A 26 3.30 6.71 15.69
N ASP A 27 2.67 7.81 15.24
CA ASP A 27 2.35 8.97 16.08
C ASP A 27 1.14 8.76 17.00
N CYS A 28 0.07 8.10 16.54
CA CYS A 28 -1.18 7.93 17.31
C CYS A 28 -1.50 6.47 17.67
N GLY A 29 -0.72 5.51 17.18
CA GLY A 29 -0.92 4.08 17.39
C GLY A 29 -2.09 3.47 16.60
N HIS A 30 -2.87 4.26 15.86
CA HIS A 30 -3.96 3.73 15.05
C HIS A 30 -3.42 2.93 13.87
N SER A 31 -4.02 1.77 13.61
CA SER A 31 -3.72 0.96 12.43
C SER A 31 -4.98 0.48 11.74
N ARG A 32 -4.86 0.24 10.43
CA ARG A 32 -5.94 -0.27 9.59
C ARG A 32 -5.40 -1.12 8.44
N ILE A 33 -6.26 -1.95 7.89
CA ILE A 33 -5.98 -2.76 6.70
C ILE A 33 -6.87 -2.26 5.56
N LEU A 34 -6.27 -1.87 4.45
CA LEU A 34 -6.99 -1.56 3.21
C LEU A 34 -7.06 -2.85 2.38
N GLY A 35 -8.23 -3.49 2.34
CA GLY A 35 -8.50 -4.61 1.43
C GLY A 35 -8.78 -4.17 0.00
N LEU A 36 -9.07 -5.15 -0.87
CA LEU A 36 -9.31 -4.97 -2.31
C LEU A 36 -10.29 -3.84 -2.65
N ASP A 37 -11.43 -3.73 -1.97
CA ASP A 37 -12.43 -2.69 -2.27
C ASP A 37 -11.87 -1.27 -2.11
N ASN A 38 -11.01 -1.05 -1.09
CA ASN A 38 -10.37 0.24 -0.87
C ASN A 38 -9.28 0.50 -1.92
N LEU A 39 -8.58 -0.54 -2.35
CA LEU A 39 -7.53 -0.47 -3.36
C LEU A 39 -8.11 -0.19 -4.76
N PHE A 40 -9.24 -0.79 -5.10
CA PHE A 40 -9.99 -0.49 -6.32
C PHE A 40 -10.47 0.96 -6.35
N LYS A 41 -11.06 1.44 -5.24
CA LYS A 41 -11.44 2.86 -5.11
C LYS A 41 -10.24 3.79 -5.25
N ALA A 42 -9.09 3.43 -4.68
CA ALA A 42 -7.87 4.21 -4.84
C ALA A 42 -7.40 4.27 -6.32
N SER A 43 -7.51 3.16 -7.05
CA SER A 43 -7.20 3.09 -8.47
C SER A 43 -8.11 3.98 -9.32
N ASP A 44 -9.42 3.96 -9.03
CA ASP A 44 -10.41 4.83 -9.68
C ASP A 44 -10.11 6.33 -9.45
N LEU A 45 -9.57 6.66 -8.28
CA LEU A 45 -9.09 8.02 -7.93
C LEU A 45 -7.69 8.35 -8.49
N GLY A 46 -7.18 7.56 -9.44
CA GLY A 46 -5.92 7.80 -10.13
C GLY A 46 -4.67 7.37 -9.36
N VAL A 47 -4.77 6.39 -8.45
CA VAL A 47 -3.63 5.78 -7.74
C VAL A 47 -3.35 4.40 -8.31
N HIS A 48 -2.42 4.32 -9.25
CA HIS A 48 -2.25 3.11 -10.05
C HIS A 48 -1.10 2.22 -9.59
N ASN A 49 -0.11 2.76 -8.87
CA ASN A 49 1.01 1.98 -8.33
C ASN A 49 1.26 2.23 -6.84
N TYR A 50 2.01 1.32 -6.22
CA TYR A 50 2.31 1.34 -4.79
C TYR A 50 3.03 2.61 -4.33
N MET A 51 3.96 3.13 -5.13
CA MET A 51 4.63 4.40 -4.79
C MET A 51 3.64 5.57 -4.70
N GLN A 52 2.70 5.68 -5.64
CA GLN A 52 1.65 6.70 -5.59
C GLN A 52 0.75 6.51 -4.37
N LEU A 53 0.44 5.26 -4.03
CA LEU A 53 -0.38 4.91 -2.86
C LEU A 53 0.29 5.35 -1.56
N CYS A 54 1.56 5.03 -1.36
CA CYS A 54 2.34 5.46 -0.19
C CYS A 54 2.40 6.99 -0.04
N ARG A 55 2.51 7.72 -1.16
CA ARG A 55 2.53 9.20 -1.15
C ARG A 55 1.19 9.82 -0.75
N LYS A 56 0.07 9.16 -1.04
CA LYS A 56 -1.29 9.69 -0.77
C LYS A 56 -1.89 9.20 0.55
N ILE A 57 -1.42 8.07 1.11
CA ILE A 57 -1.94 7.53 2.36
C ILE A 57 -1.71 8.49 3.54
N ARG A 58 -2.74 8.67 4.36
CA ARG A 58 -2.73 9.44 5.60
C ARG A 58 -3.45 8.67 6.71
N CYS A 59 -3.08 8.90 7.96
CA CYS A 59 -3.85 8.43 9.11
C CYS A 59 -5.23 9.12 9.13
N SER A 60 -6.30 8.38 9.45
CA SER A 60 -7.65 8.94 9.59
C SER A 60 -7.90 9.60 10.94
N GLU A 61 -7.20 9.15 11.99
CA GLU A 61 -7.44 9.60 13.37
C GLU A 61 -6.60 10.80 13.77
N CYS A 62 -5.42 10.97 13.16
CA CYS A 62 -4.59 12.13 13.46
C CYS A 62 -5.32 13.42 13.04
N PRO A 63 -5.29 14.47 13.88
CA PRO A 63 -5.81 15.76 13.50
C PRO A 63 -5.10 16.23 12.23
N LYS A 64 -5.86 16.82 11.29
CA LYS A 64 -5.37 17.38 10.03
C LYS A 64 -4.62 18.71 10.26
N THR A 65 -3.78 18.76 11.29
CA THR A 65 -2.95 19.90 11.66
C THR A 65 -1.53 19.71 11.11
N VAL A 66 -0.84 20.82 10.87
CA VAL A 66 0.56 20.81 10.44
C VAL A 66 1.43 20.34 11.62
N PRO A 67 2.39 19.41 11.44
CA PRO A 67 2.81 18.80 10.18
C PRO A 67 1.87 17.69 9.70
N SER A 68 1.54 17.75 8.40
CA SER A 68 0.72 16.75 7.70
C SER A 68 1.48 15.44 7.42
N LEU A 69 2.79 15.44 7.66
CA LEU A 69 3.67 14.29 7.52
C LEU A 69 3.72 13.58 8.86
N ARG A 70 3.08 12.41 8.93
CA ARG A 70 3.12 11.50 10.07
C ARG A 70 4.00 10.30 9.71
N ASN A 71 4.62 9.71 10.72
CA ASN A 71 5.35 8.48 10.53
C ASN A 71 4.34 7.35 10.36
N LEU A 72 4.32 6.79 9.15
CA LEU A 72 3.43 5.70 8.79
C LEU A 72 4.26 4.48 8.45
N THR A 73 4.00 3.40 9.18
CA THR A 73 4.45 2.07 8.81
C THR A 73 3.47 1.49 7.80
N ILE A 74 3.93 1.29 6.56
CA ILE A 74 3.12 0.77 5.46
C ILE A 74 3.70 -0.58 5.03
N ARG A 75 2.87 -1.63 5.04
CA ARG A 75 3.28 -3.00 4.66
C ARG A 75 2.32 -3.57 3.59
N PRO A 76 2.79 -3.78 2.36
CA PRO A 76 1.99 -4.38 1.30
C PRO A 76 1.86 -5.88 1.50
N THR A 77 0.70 -6.42 1.13
CA THR A 77 0.52 -7.86 0.91
C THR A 77 0.10 -8.04 -0.53
N TRP A 78 0.95 -8.68 -1.32
CA TRP A 78 0.73 -8.88 -2.74
C TRP A 78 -0.13 -10.13 -2.99
N ILE A 79 -0.93 -10.09 -4.05
CA ILE A 79 -1.54 -11.26 -4.65
C ILE A 79 -0.41 -11.98 -5.39
N ASP A 80 0.44 -12.70 -4.65
CA ASP A 80 1.44 -13.54 -5.29
C ASP A 80 0.74 -14.69 -5.99
N GLY A 81 0.91 -14.76 -7.32
CA GLY A 81 0.63 -15.98 -8.09
C GLY A 81 1.60 -17.12 -7.77
N GLY A 82 2.50 -16.95 -6.78
CA GLY A 82 3.47 -17.95 -6.34
C GLY A 82 4.30 -17.44 -5.18
N SER A 83 4.10 -18.06 -4.02
CA SER A 83 4.93 -18.16 -2.82
C SER A 83 6.34 -17.53 -2.91
N HIS A 84 6.55 -16.40 -2.22
CA HIS A 84 7.86 -16.06 -1.65
C HIS A 84 7.69 -15.50 -0.24
N THR A 85 7.43 -16.39 0.71
CA THR A 85 7.79 -16.18 2.13
C THR A 85 9.30 -16.00 2.22
N VAL A 86 9.74 -14.80 2.59
CA VAL A 86 11.09 -14.58 3.09
C VAL A 86 11.02 -14.74 4.61
N ALA A 87 11.73 -15.75 5.10
CA ALA A 87 11.88 -16.09 6.51
C ALA A 87 12.69 -15.04 7.28
#